data_AF-A0A962TG67-F1
#
_entry.id   AF-A0A962TG67-F1
#
_cell.length_a   1.000
_cell.length_b   1.000
_cell.length_c   1.000
_cell.angle_alpha   90.00
_cell.angle_beta   90.00
_cell.angle_gamma   90.00
#
_symmetry.space_group_name_H-M   'P 1'
#
loop_
_entity.id
_entity.type
_entity.pdbx_description
1 polymer ?
#
loop_
_entity_poly.entity_id
_entity_poly.type
_entity_poly.pdbx_seq_one_letter_code
_entity_poly.pdbx_strand_id
1 'polypeptide(L)'
;MSVPHPHDVFVRDFLADLDQAKAFFRLLLPPAFQTEFDLDTLTAEPTSLIDETLNELQSDLLFSLATRSDEPRQLYLLFEHKSYLDPGLLTQLLGYLSRLYGKQLQRAPILPLVIYHGAARFTLPRRFSDEFDLTSAQQELLRPYLPDFGYLLYDLRDWQPTAEPPLAIQVFLEALRGAASGDLERTRRLLELAAHLFGERNGARIVHALLTYLFYVTPLPPDTVRDLLSHPRSELENAMLTAAQQLYERGHREGKIEGKIEGKIEGKIEGEAKLLQQLLEHKFGPLPKRIEQLVAKADEATLRAWSLRLLSAATLDEVFPKTPRRRPSA
;
A
#
# COMPACT_ATOMS: atom_id res chain seq x y z
N MET A 1 8.88 9.49 -8.66
CA MET A 1 7.47 9.04 -8.49
C MET A 1 7.46 7.90 -7.49
N SER A 2 6.42 7.84 -6.65
CA SER A 2 6.44 7.16 -5.35
C SER A 2 6.38 5.63 -5.45
N VAL A 3 7.09 4.94 -4.56
CA VAL A 3 6.66 3.60 -4.13
C VAL A 3 5.17 3.69 -3.78
N PRO A 4 4.29 2.89 -4.40
CA PRO A 4 2.91 2.79 -3.95
C PRO A 4 2.95 2.36 -2.48
N HIS A 5 2.34 3.15 -1.59
CA HIS A 5 2.20 2.83 -0.17
C HIS A 5 3.53 2.63 0.59
N PRO A 6 4.37 3.68 0.74
CA PRO A 6 5.68 3.56 1.40
C PRO A 6 5.58 3.14 2.88
N HIS A 7 4.51 3.52 3.57
CA HIS A 7 4.24 3.08 4.93
C HIS A 7 4.04 1.56 5.01
N ASP A 8 3.26 1.00 4.09
CA ASP A 8 2.91 -0.42 4.10
C ASP A 8 4.12 -1.29 3.81
N VAL A 9 4.95 -0.88 2.84
CA VAL A 9 6.24 -1.52 2.54
C VAL A 9 7.16 -1.53 3.76
N PHE A 10 7.30 -0.39 4.45
CA PHE A 10 8.16 -0.29 5.62
C PHE A 10 7.69 -1.21 6.76
N VAL A 11 6.39 -1.21 7.04
CA VAL A 11 5.77 -2.08 8.07
C VAL A 11 5.97 -3.55 7.74
N ARG A 12 5.68 -3.94 6.50
CA ARG A 12 5.85 -5.31 6.03
C ARG A 12 7.31 -5.76 6.13
N ASP A 13 8.25 -4.96 5.64
CA ASP A 13 9.68 -5.30 5.62
C ASP A 13 10.25 -5.42 7.04
N PHE A 14 9.77 -4.60 7.98
CA PHE A 14 10.13 -4.67 9.39
C PHE A 14 9.60 -5.94 10.06
N LEU A 15 8.31 -6.25 9.87
CA LEU A 15 7.64 -7.42 10.47
C LEU A 15 7.93 -8.74 9.74
N ALA A 16 8.57 -8.71 8.56
CA ALA A 16 9.11 -9.90 7.91
C ALA A 16 10.26 -10.53 8.70
N ASP A 17 10.92 -9.78 9.58
CA ASP A 17 11.84 -10.33 10.57
C ASP A 17 11.07 -10.93 11.74
N LEU A 18 11.09 -12.27 11.89
CA LEU A 18 10.35 -12.92 12.97
C LEU A 18 10.83 -12.51 14.37
N ASP A 19 12.10 -12.16 14.55
CA ASP A 19 12.59 -11.69 15.86
C ASP A 19 11.97 -10.32 16.19
N GLN A 20 11.84 -9.44 15.19
CA GLN A 20 11.18 -8.15 15.36
C GLN A 20 9.66 -8.30 15.51
N ALA A 21 9.02 -9.18 14.74
CA ALA A 21 7.59 -9.46 14.87
C ALA A 21 7.25 -9.98 16.27
N LYS A 22 8.05 -10.92 16.81
CA LYS A 22 7.88 -11.41 18.19
C LYS A 22 8.03 -10.29 19.21
N ALA A 23 9.09 -9.49 19.12
CA ALA A 23 9.31 -8.36 20.01
C ALA A 23 8.17 -7.32 19.93
N PHE A 24 7.68 -7.07 18.72
CA PHE A 24 6.57 -6.18 18.44
C PHE A 24 5.26 -6.70 19.05
N PHE A 25 4.85 -7.93 18.78
CA PHE A 25 3.62 -8.49 19.34
C PHE A 25 3.68 -8.66 20.86
N ARG A 26 4.86 -8.91 21.46
CA ARG A 26 5.04 -8.87 22.92
C ARG A 26 4.74 -7.50 23.51
N LEU A 27 5.06 -6.42 22.79
CA LEU A 27 4.79 -5.06 23.22
C LEU A 27 3.31 -4.70 23.07
N LEU A 28 2.66 -5.15 21.99
CA LEU A 28 1.27 -4.82 21.71
C LEU A 28 0.30 -5.68 22.54
N LEU A 29 0.44 -7.00 22.53
CA LEU A 29 -0.55 -7.91 23.08
C LEU A 29 -0.71 -7.72 24.60
N PRO A 30 -1.96 -7.61 25.11
CA PRO A 30 -2.19 -7.48 26.54
C PRO A 30 -1.54 -8.62 27.35
N PRO A 31 -1.11 -8.37 28.60
CA PRO A 31 -0.42 -9.39 29.41
C PRO A 31 -1.15 -10.74 29.52
N ALA A 32 -2.49 -10.72 29.55
CA ALA A 32 -3.30 -11.94 29.60
C ALA A 32 -3.19 -12.82 28.33
N PHE A 33 -2.82 -12.27 27.17
CA PHE A 33 -2.53 -13.09 26.00
C PHE A 33 -1.17 -13.77 26.14
N GLN A 34 -0.20 -13.12 26.77
CA GLN A 34 1.15 -13.67 26.92
C GLN A 34 1.20 -14.83 27.94
N THR A 35 0.22 -14.90 28.85
CA THR A 35 0.08 -16.03 29.78
C THR A 35 -0.50 -17.27 29.13
N GLU A 36 -1.37 -17.11 28.14
CA GLU A 36 -2.10 -18.22 27.50
C GLU A 36 -1.43 -18.71 26.21
N PHE A 37 -0.71 -17.83 25.50
CA PHE A 37 -0.11 -18.12 24.20
C PHE A 37 1.41 -18.03 24.23
N ASP A 38 2.09 -18.88 23.46
CA ASP A 38 3.54 -18.89 23.39
C ASP A 38 4.04 -18.08 22.19
N LEU A 39 4.43 -16.83 22.43
CA LEU A 39 4.97 -15.94 21.39
C LEU A 39 6.29 -16.42 20.80
N ASP A 40 7.02 -17.33 21.45
CA ASP A 40 8.21 -17.92 20.84
C ASP A 40 7.88 -18.85 19.66
N THR A 41 6.63 -19.31 19.57
CA THR A 41 6.11 -20.13 18.47
C THR A 41 5.54 -19.30 17.31
N LEU A 42 5.62 -17.97 17.37
CA LEU A 42 5.10 -17.08 16.32
C LEU A 42 5.72 -17.44 14.96
N THR A 43 4.85 -17.71 13.98
CA THR A 43 5.23 -17.95 12.59
C THR A 43 4.42 -17.04 11.65
N ALA A 44 5.05 -16.63 10.55
CA ALA A 44 4.37 -15.89 9.50
C ALA A 44 3.65 -16.87 8.57
N GLU A 45 2.37 -16.60 8.31
CA GLU A 45 1.53 -17.38 7.42
C GLU A 45 1.50 -16.73 6.02
N PRO A 46 1.25 -17.50 4.95
CA PRO A 46 1.18 -16.95 3.60
C PRO A 46 0.06 -15.90 3.47
N THR A 47 0.37 -14.73 2.90
CA THR A 47 -0.62 -13.66 2.63
C THR A 47 -1.73 -14.11 1.68
N SER A 48 -1.48 -15.11 0.82
CA SER A 48 -2.49 -15.75 -0.02
C SER A 48 -3.61 -16.42 0.78
N LEU A 49 -3.40 -16.74 2.07
CA LEU A 49 -4.46 -17.18 2.97
C LEU A 49 -5.48 -16.08 3.22
N ILE A 50 -5.03 -14.82 3.35
CA ILE A 50 -5.88 -13.66 3.54
C ILE A 50 -6.65 -13.39 2.25
N ASP A 51 -5.95 -13.20 1.11
CA ASP A 51 -6.55 -13.04 -0.22
C ASP A 51 -5.51 -13.19 -1.35
N GLU A 52 -5.89 -13.95 -2.39
CA GLU A 52 -5.06 -14.30 -3.55
C GLU A 52 -4.80 -13.10 -4.48
N THR A 53 -5.61 -12.05 -4.35
CA THR A 53 -5.52 -10.81 -5.12
C THR A 53 -4.85 -9.68 -4.35
N LEU A 54 -4.47 -9.90 -3.09
CA LEU A 54 -3.71 -8.91 -2.31
C LEU A 54 -2.40 -8.64 -3.03
N ASN A 55 -2.11 -7.36 -3.21
CA ASN A 55 -0.84 -6.93 -3.78
C ASN A 55 0.26 -7.23 -2.76
N GLU A 56 1.43 -7.68 -3.22
CA GLU A 56 2.61 -7.86 -2.36
C GLU A 56 2.93 -6.61 -1.52
N LEU A 57 2.50 -5.41 -1.96
CA LEU A 57 2.70 -4.12 -1.30
C LEU A 57 1.77 -3.82 -0.11
N GLN A 58 0.76 -4.64 0.19
CA GLN A 58 -0.11 -4.42 1.35
C GLN A 58 0.57 -4.87 2.66
N SER A 59 0.32 -4.14 3.75
CA SER A 59 0.89 -4.41 5.07
C SER A 59 0.15 -5.50 5.85
N ASP A 60 -0.84 -6.13 5.23
CA ASP A 60 -1.75 -7.05 5.89
C ASP A 60 -1.00 -8.36 6.08
N LEU A 61 -0.73 -8.69 7.34
CA LEU A 61 0.10 -9.83 7.71
C LEU A 61 -0.70 -10.79 8.57
N LEU A 62 -0.51 -12.07 8.30
CA LEU A 62 -1.08 -13.14 9.11
C LEU A 62 0.05 -13.83 9.84
N PHE A 63 -0.09 -13.95 11.15
CA PHE A 63 0.78 -14.78 11.96
C PHE A 63 -0.04 -15.83 12.68
N SER A 64 0.61 -16.92 13.06
CA SER A 64 0.03 -17.91 13.95
C SER A 64 0.94 -18.20 15.13
N LEU A 65 0.33 -18.52 16.27
CA LEU A 65 1.03 -18.91 17.50
C LEU A 65 0.29 -20.04 18.18
N ALA A 66 1.06 -20.95 18.78
CA ALA A 66 0.54 -22.04 19.58
C ALA A 66 0.08 -21.52 20.95
N THR A 67 -0.89 -22.22 21.52
CA THR A 67 -1.28 -22.02 22.91
C THR A 67 -0.32 -22.75 23.82
N ARG A 68 -0.26 -22.33 25.09
CA ARG A 68 0.50 -23.06 26.12
C ARG A 68 -0.28 -24.25 26.67
N SER A 69 -1.59 -24.33 26.40
CA SER A 69 -2.46 -25.46 26.69
C SER A 69 -2.53 -26.44 25.50
N ASP A 70 -3.08 -27.64 25.71
CA ASP A 70 -3.25 -28.60 24.60
C ASP A 70 -4.41 -28.22 23.64
N GLU A 71 -5.38 -27.38 24.07
CA GLU A 71 -6.47 -26.84 23.24
C GLU A 71 -6.94 -25.43 23.70
N PRO A 72 -7.41 -24.52 22.79
CA PRO A 72 -7.31 -24.62 21.32
C PRO A 72 -5.84 -24.70 20.91
N ARG A 73 -5.50 -25.29 19.76
CA ARG A 73 -4.09 -25.56 19.42
C ARG A 73 -3.35 -24.34 18.88
N GLN A 74 -4.08 -23.32 18.43
CA GLN A 74 -3.51 -22.19 17.69
C GLN A 74 -4.40 -20.93 17.80
N LEU A 75 -3.76 -19.77 17.78
CA LEU A 75 -4.35 -18.46 17.56
C LEU A 75 -3.76 -17.86 16.29
N TYR A 76 -4.57 -17.16 15.51
CA TYR A 76 -4.11 -16.36 14.38
C TYR A 76 -4.14 -14.87 14.74
N LEU A 77 -3.07 -14.15 14.45
CA LEU A 77 -2.99 -12.69 14.55
C LEU A 77 -3.10 -12.12 13.13
N LEU A 78 -4.21 -11.43 12.87
CA LEU A 78 -4.40 -10.70 11.63
C LEU A 78 -4.00 -9.25 11.87
N PHE A 79 -2.82 -8.88 11.38
CA PHE A 79 -2.26 -7.55 11.54
C PHE A 79 -2.58 -6.68 10.34
N GLU A 80 -3.15 -5.51 10.61
CA GLU A 80 -3.47 -4.46 9.64
C GLU A 80 -2.78 -3.16 10.06
N HIS A 81 -2.26 -2.42 9.09
CA HIS A 81 -1.71 -1.10 9.31
C HIS A 81 -2.48 -0.05 8.49
N LYS A 82 -2.80 1.08 9.12
CA LYS A 82 -3.51 2.20 8.49
C LYS A 82 -2.80 3.53 8.74
N SER A 83 -2.42 4.19 7.64
CA SER A 83 -1.85 5.54 7.64
C SER A 83 -2.92 6.64 7.48
N TYR A 84 -4.18 6.28 7.27
CA TYR A 84 -5.33 7.19 7.17
C TYR A 84 -6.61 6.52 7.69
N LEU A 85 -7.63 7.34 7.98
CA LEU A 85 -8.94 6.84 8.38
C LEU A 85 -9.60 6.17 7.17
N ASP A 86 -9.84 4.87 7.28
CA ASP A 86 -10.49 4.07 6.26
C ASP A 86 -11.88 3.64 6.75
N PRO A 87 -12.97 4.29 6.29
CA PRO A 87 -14.33 3.89 6.65
C PRO A 87 -14.66 2.44 6.27
N GLY A 88 -13.92 1.81 5.36
CA GLY A 88 -14.09 0.42 4.96
C GLY A 88 -13.41 -0.60 5.88
N LEU A 89 -12.65 -0.19 6.90
CA LEU A 89 -11.83 -1.07 7.74
C LEU A 89 -12.59 -2.28 8.28
N LEU A 90 -13.76 -2.08 8.90
CA LEU A 90 -14.53 -3.17 9.50
C LEU A 90 -15.10 -4.13 8.45
N THR A 91 -15.50 -3.62 7.28
CA THR A 91 -15.92 -4.44 6.14
C THR A 91 -14.74 -5.25 5.57
N GLN A 92 -13.55 -4.64 5.46
CA GLN A 92 -12.33 -5.32 5.03
C GLN A 92 -11.96 -6.46 6.00
N LEU A 93 -11.98 -6.18 7.32
CA LEU A 93 -11.74 -7.18 8.35
C LEU A 93 -12.77 -8.32 8.30
N LEU A 94 -14.06 -8.03 8.08
CA LEU A 94 -15.08 -9.06 7.89
C LEU A 94 -14.75 -9.95 6.69
N GLY A 95 -14.30 -9.36 5.57
CA GLY A 95 -13.84 -10.10 4.39
C GLY A 95 -12.68 -11.04 4.72
N TYR A 96 -11.66 -10.54 5.44
CA TYR A 96 -10.51 -11.35 5.86
C TYR A 96 -10.91 -12.48 6.81
N LEU A 97 -11.70 -12.18 7.84
CA LEU A 97 -12.20 -13.18 8.78
C LEU A 97 -12.99 -14.26 8.05
N SER A 98 -13.91 -13.88 7.16
CA SER A 98 -14.71 -14.83 6.37
C SER A 98 -13.84 -15.79 5.56
N ARG A 99 -12.83 -15.27 4.85
CA ARG A 99 -11.90 -16.08 4.03
C ARG A 99 -11.01 -16.99 4.87
N LEU A 100 -10.41 -16.45 5.92
CA LEU A 100 -9.54 -17.21 6.81
C LEU A 100 -10.29 -18.33 7.51
N TYR A 101 -11.47 -18.03 8.05
CA TYR A 101 -12.35 -19.05 8.60
C TYR A 101 -12.83 -20.04 7.53
N GLY A 102 -13.07 -19.61 6.28
CA GLY A 102 -13.42 -20.51 5.18
C GLY A 102 -12.33 -21.54 4.87
N LYS A 103 -11.05 -21.20 5.09
CA LYS A 103 -9.89 -22.08 4.82
C LYS A 103 -9.50 -22.99 6.00
N GLN A 104 -9.96 -22.69 7.21
CA GLN A 104 -9.63 -23.48 8.40
C GLN A 104 -10.38 -24.82 8.44
N LEU A 105 -9.64 -25.93 8.53
CA LEU A 105 -10.20 -27.27 8.75
C LEU A 105 -10.71 -27.44 10.19
N GLN A 106 -9.97 -26.89 11.15
CA GLN A 106 -10.36 -26.81 12.56
C GLN A 106 -10.44 -25.34 12.95
N ARG A 107 -11.52 -24.96 13.65
CA ARG A 107 -11.78 -23.58 14.04
C ARG A 107 -10.74 -23.13 15.06
N ALA A 108 -9.91 -22.18 14.66
CA ALA A 108 -8.96 -21.49 15.52
C ALA A 108 -9.32 -20.01 15.56
N PRO A 109 -9.35 -19.37 16.74
CA PRO A 109 -9.64 -17.95 16.85
C PRO A 109 -8.69 -17.10 16.01
N ILE A 110 -9.22 -16.01 15.46
CA ILE A 110 -8.46 -14.98 14.75
C ILE A 110 -8.62 -13.67 15.52
N LEU A 111 -7.52 -13.06 15.91
CA LEU A 111 -7.46 -11.78 16.58
C LEU A 111 -6.98 -10.71 15.59
N PRO A 112 -7.86 -9.79 15.16
CA PRO A 112 -7.42 -8.64 14.38
C PRO A 112 -6.73 -7.60 15.25
N LEU A 113 -5.58 -7.10 14.78
CA LEU A 113 -4.82 -6.00 15.36
C LEU A 113 -4.63 -4.92 14.31
N VAL A 114 -4.95 -3.68 14.67
CA VAL A 114 -4.82 -2.52 13.79
C VAL A 114 -3.85 -1.54 14.43
N ILE A 115 -2.74 -1.26 13.76
CA ILE A 115 -1.95 -0.06 14.04
C ILE A 115 -2.47 1.09 13.18
N TYR A 116 -2.69 2.23 13.82
CA TYR A 116 -3.09 3.45 13.14
C TYR A 116 -2.13 4.59 13.49
N HIS A 117 -1.66 5.33 12.49
CA HIS A 117 -0.78 6.49 12.69
C HIS A 117 -1.17 7.72 11.84
N GLY A 118 -2.41 7.74 11.34
CA GLY A 118 -2.87 8.78 10.44
C GLY A 118 -3.01 10.17 11.07
N ALA A 119 -3.16 11.19 10.22
CA ALA A 119 -3.20 12.60 10.65
C ALA A 119 -4.52 13.02 11.33
N ALA A 120 -5.59 12.22 11.25
CA ALA A 120 -6.83 12.45 11.98
C ALA A 120 -6.86 11.63 13.28
N ARG A 121 -7.67 12.01 14.27
CA ARG A 121 -7.91 11.13 15.43
C ARG A 121 -8.68 9.90 14.97
N PHE A 122 -8.43 8.73 15.55
CA PHE A 122 -9.18 7.55 15.20
C PHE A 122 -10.62 7.61 15.73
N THR A 123 -11.62 7.56 14.85
CA THR A 123 -13.05 7.70 15.21
C THR A 123 -13.93 6.54 14.75
N LEU A 124 -13.36 5.50 14.13
CA LEU A 124 -14.15 4.38 13.62
C LEU A 124 -14.62 3.47 14.78
N PRO A 125 -15.75 2.76 14.60
CA PRO A 125 -16.25 1.84 15.61
C PRO A 125 -15.26 0.71 15.91
N ARG A 126 -15.31 0.18 17.13
CA ARG A 126 -14.40 -0.88 17.62
C ARG A 126 -14.94 -2.29 17.47
N ARG A 127 -16.25 -2.41 17.23
CA ARG A 127 -16.93 -3.67 16.89
C ARG A 127 -17.74 -3.47 15.61
N PHE A 128 -17.92 -4.54 14.85
CA PHE A 128 -18.71 -4.51 13.62
C PHE A 128 -20.18 -4.16 13.86
N SER A 129 -20.77 -4.65 14.96
CA SER A 129 -22.14 -4.33 15.35
C SER A 129 -22.40 -2.84 15.57
N ASP A 130 -21.34 -2.07 15.84
CA ASP A 130 -21.42 -0.64 16.14
C ASP A 130 -21.45 0.21 14.86
N GLU A 131 -21.34 -0.39 13.67
CA GLU A 131 -21.55 0.30 12.38
C GLU A 131 -23.02 0.58 12.07
N PHE A 132 -23.94 -0.10 12.76
CA PHE A 132 -25.37 0.04 12.54
C PHE A 132 -25.96 1.08 13.50
N ASP A 133 -26.71 2.05 12.94
CA ASP A 133 -27.48 3.01 13.74
C ASP A 133 -28.76 2.33 14.28
N LEU A 134 -28.61 1.63 15.41
CA LEU A 134 -29.67 0.86 16.07
C LEU A 134 -30.00 1.45 17.45
N THR A 135 -31.29 1.50 17.77
CA THR A 135 -31.74 1.72 19.16
C THR A 135 -31.33 0.54 20.06
N SER A 136 -31.26 0.73 21.37
CA SER A 136 -30.88 -0.35 22.31
C SER A 136 -31.79 -1.58 22.21
N ALA A 137 -33.10 -1.39 21.99
CA ALA A 137 -34.04 -2.49 21.81
C ALA A 137 -33.79 -3.26 20.50
N GLN A 138 -33.45 -2.57 19.42
CA GLN A 138 -33.08 -3.20 18.16
C GLN A 138 -31.74 -3.94 18.28
N GLN A 139 -30.76 -3.36 18.98
CA GLN A 139 -29.46 -3.99 19.20
C GLN A 139 -29.61 -5.31 19.97
N GLU A 140 -30.43 -5.35 21.03
CA GLU A 140 -30.70 -6.59 21.77
C GLU A 140 -31.41 -7.64 20.91
N LEU A 141 -32.43 -7.23 20.16
CA LEU A 141 -33.19 -8.12 19.28
C LEU A 141 -32.33 -8.70 18.13
N LEU A 142 -31.46 -7.89 17.54
CA LEU A 142 -30.68 -8.25 16.36
C LEU A 142 -29.32 -8.88 16.68
N ARG A 143 -28.86 -8.79 17.94
CA ARG A 143 -27.55 -9.31 18.36
C ARG A 143 -27.24 -10.74 17.87
N PRO A 144 -28.18 -11.72 17.89
CA PRO A 144 -27.89 -13.07 17.40
C PRO A 144 -27.67 -13.19 15.88
N TYR A 145 -28.04 -12.16 15.11
CA TYR A 145 -28.01 -12.16 13.65
C TYR A 145 -26.91 -11.27 13.07
N LEU A 146 -26.24 -10.46 13.89
CA LEU A 146 -25.13 -9.59 13.48
C LEU A 146 -23.79 -10.32 13.63
N PRO A 147 -22.83 -10.13 12.70
CA PRO A 147 -21.45 -10.56 12.92
C PRO A 147 -20.88 -9.95 14.19
N ASP A 148 -20.42 -10.79 15.12
CA ASP A 148 -19.90 -10.36 16.41
C ASP A 148 -18.37 -10.47 16.46
N PHE A 149 -17.69 -9.41 16.02
CA PHE A 149 -16.24 -9.30 16.14
C PHE A 149 -15.79 -7.86 16.39
N GLY A 150 -14.56 -7.72 16.88
CA GLY A 150 -13.87 -6.45 17.04
C GLY A 150 -12.36 -6.62 16.80
N TYR A 151 -11.60 -5.59 17.11
CA TYR A 151 -10.15 -5.57 16.89
C TYR A 151 -9.41 -4.80 17.98
N LEU A 152 -8.16 -5.20 18.23
CA LEU A 152 -7.24 -4.40 19.04
C LEU A 152 -6.72 -3.25 18.20
N LEU A 153 -6.82 -2.02 18.71
CA LEU A 153 -6.36 -0.81 18.04
C LEU A 153 -5.23 -0.20 18.85
N TYR A 154 -4.20 0.21 18.15
CA TYR A 154 -3.10 0.99 18.69
C TYR A 154 -2.98 2.26 17.84
N ASP A 155 -3.69 3.31 18.26
CA ASP A 155 -3.55 4.65 17.69
C ASP A 155 -2.24 5.25 18.21
N LEU A 156 -1.21 5.27 17.37
CA LEU A 156 0.14 5.72 17.74
C LEU A 156 0.20 7.19 18.13
N ARG A 157 -0.87 7.97 17.98
CA ARG A 157 -0.91 9.35 18.48
C ARG A 157 -0.94 9.40 19.99
N ASP A 158 -1.84 8.61 20.56
CA ASP A 158 -2.17 8.66 21.99
C ASP A 158 -1.68 7.41 22.73
N TRP A 159 -1.39 6.33 22.01
CA TRP A 159 -0.87 5.11 22.60
C TRP A 159 0.56 5.28 23.10
N GLN A 160 0.85 4.70 24.27
CA GLN A 160 2.19 4.57 24.81
C GLN A 160 2.42 3.11 25.19
N PRO A 161 3.65 2.59 24.99
CA PRO A 161 3.95 1.23 25.38
C PRO A 161 3.93 1.09 26.90
N THR A 162 3.45 -0.05 27.39
CA THR A 162 3.37 -0.37 28.83
C THR A 162 4.71 -0.83 29.41
N ALA A 163 5.66 -1.18 28.56
CA ALA A 163 7.02 -1.55 28.89
C ALA A 163 8.00 -0.81 27.96
N GLU A 164 9.28 -0.76 28.33
CA GLU A 164 10.29 -0.16 27.48
C GLU A 164 10.44 -0.97 26.18
N PRO A 165 10.21 -0.36 25.00
CA PRO A 165 10.34 -1.06 23.73
C PRO A 165 11.81 -1.34 23.43
N PRO A 166 12.16 -2.49 22.83
CA PRO A 166 13.48 -2.70 22.26
C PRO A 166 13.82 -1.59 21.25
N LEU A 167 15.10 -1.24 21.13
CA LEU A 167 15.57 -0.12 20.31
C LEU A 167 15.02 -0.16 18.88
N ALA A 168 15.04 -1.33 18.23
CA ALA A 168 14.48 -1.51 16.89
C ALA A 168 12.98 -1.18 16.80
N ILE A 169 12.19 -1.62 17.78
CA ILE A 169 10.74 -1.33 17.86
C ILE A 169 10.52 0.16 18.13
N GLN A 170 11.35 0.78 18.99
CA GLN A 170 11.29 2.20 19.27
C GLN A 170 11.53 3.04 18.01
N VAL A 171 12.61 2.73 17.26
CA VAL A 171 12.93 3.35 15.97
C VAL A 171 11.79 3.18 14.98
N PHE A 172 11.23 1.97 14.88
CA PHE A 172 10.10 1.67 13.99
C PHE A 172 8.86 2.52 14.32
N LEU A 173 8.44 2.56 15.58
CA LEU A 173 7.27 3.32 16.02
C LEU A 173 7.48 4.84 15.85
N GLU A 174 8.66 5.36 16.17
CA GLU A 174 8.97 6.78 15.98
C GLU A 174 9.01 7.17 14.50
N ALA A 175 9.49 6.29 13.63
CA ALA A 175 9.43 6.49 12.18
C ALA A 175 7.99 6.61 11.68
N LEU A 176 7.08 5.74 12.12
CA LEU A 176 5.67 5.83 11.74
C LEU A 176 4.99 7.10 12.27
N ARG A 177 5.26 7.47 13.54
CA ARG A 177 4.72 8.70 14.14
C ARG A 177 5.24 9.97 13.49
N GLY A 178 6.48 9.98 13.03
CA GLY A 178 7.18 11.15 12.50
C GLY A 178 7.08 11.33 10.99
N ALA A 179 6.75 10.28 10.25
CA ALA A 179 6.86 10.25 8.78
C ALA A 179 6.16 11.40 8.04
N ALA A 180 5.01 11.86 8.54
CA ALA A 180 4.22 12.92 7.91
C ALA A 180 4.39 14.31 8.55
N SER A 181 5.24 14.47 9.58
CA SER A 181 5.31 15.73 10.33
C SER A 181 6.17 16.80 9.65
N GLY A 182 7.07 16.42 8.73
CA GLY A 182 8.04 17.33 8.11
C GLY A 182 9.02 17.96 9.11
N ASP A 183 9.08 17.43 10.34
CA ASP A 183 9.92 17.93 11.41
C ASP A 183 11.34 17.37 11.26
N LEU A 184 12.25 18.26 10.85
CA LEU A 184 13.63 17.94 10.58
C LEU A 184 14.40 17.52 11.84
N GLU A 185 14.12 18.18 12.96
CA GLU A 185 14.75 17.89 14.25
C GLU A 185 14.33 16.52 14.75
N ARG A 186 13.05 16.18 14.58
CA ARG A 186 12.56 14.83 14.88
C ARG A 186 13.23 13.77 14.02
N THR A 187 13.35 14.04 12.71
CA THR A 187 14.01 13.14 11.78
C THR A 187 15.48 12.94 12.15
N ARG A 188 16.19 14.01 12.55
CA ARG A 188 17.57 13.92 13.05
C ARG A 188 17.67 13.03 14.28
N ARG A 189 16.85 13.27 15.31
CA ARG A 189 16.84 12.44 16.54
C ARG A 189 16.54 10.96 16.24
N LEU A 190 15.62 10.70 15.30
CA LEU A 190 15.31 9.34 14.86
C LEU A 190 16.53 8.67 14.20
N LEU A 191 17.27 9.38 13.36
CA LEU A 191 18.47 8.85 12.71
C LEU A 191 19.61 8.62 13.71
N GLU A 192 19.78 9.52 14.68
CA GLU A 192 20.74 9.34 15.79
C GLU A 192 20.40 8.11 16.63
N LEU A 193 19.10 7.90 16.92
CA LEU A 193 18.62 6.70 17.61
C LEU A 193 18.89 5.45 16.78
N ALA A 194 18.52 5.46 15.49
CA ALA A 194 18.72 4.36 14.57
C ALA A 194 20.19 4.00 14.37
N ALA A 195 21.12 4.96 14.48
CA ALA A 195 22.54 4.71 14.36
C ALA A 195 23.10 3.80 15.47
N HIS A 196 22.38 3.61 16.57
CA HIS A 196 22.74 2.63 17.61
C HIS A 196 22.42 1.18 17.20
N LEU A 197 21.59 0.97 16.18
CA LEU A 197 21.24 -0.36 15.68
C LEU A 197 22.38 -1.03 14.91
N PHE A 198 23.40 -0.32 14.42
CA PHE A 198 24.47 -0.96 13.63
C PHE A 198 25.24 -2.05 14.39
N GLY A 199 25.27 -1.99 15.73
CA GLY A 199 25.83 -3.05 16.58
C GLY A 199 24.89 -4.21 16.88
N GLU A 200 23.62 -4.13 16.50
CA GLU A 200 22.61 -5.15 16.74
C GLU A 200 22.46 -6.13 15.57
N ARG A 201 21.98 -7.33 15.88
CA ARG A 201 21.61 -8.32 14.87
C ARG A 201 20.55 -7.73 13.94
N ASN A 202 20.79 -7.81 12.62
CA ASN A 202 19.95 -7.23 11.57
C ASN A 202 19.78 -5.70 11.61
N GLY A 203 20.47 -4.98 12.49
CA GLY A 203 20.24 -3.54 12.66
C GLY A 203 20.62 -2.71 11.44
N ALA A 204 21.70 -3.05 10.73
CA ALA A 204 22.04 -2.40 9.45
C ALA A 204 20.91 -2.52 8.41
N ARG A 205 20.20 -3.66 8.37
CA ARG A 205 19.04 -3.87 7.49
C ARG A 205 17.86 -2.98 7.89
N ILE A 206 17.61 -2.86 9.19
CA ILE A 206 16.55 -1.99 9.74
C ILE A 206 16.84 -0.53 9.41
N VAL A 207 18.08 -0.06 9.61
CA VAL A 207 18.49 1.31 9.29
C VAL A 207 18.36 1.57 7.79
N HIS A 208 18.76 0.62 6.94
CA HIS A 208 18.58 0.75 5.50
C HIS A 208 17.10 0.86 5.10
N ALA A 209 16.22 0.02 5.66
CA ALA A 209 14.78 0.07 5.42
C ALA A 209 14.18 1.41 5.88
N LEU A 210 14.59 1.89 7.07
CA LEU A 210 14.20 3.19 7.61
C LEU A 210 14.59 4.34 6.68
N LEU A 211 15.85 4.37 6.22
CA LEU A 211 16.34 5.42 5.34
C LEU A 211 15.58 5.44 4.01
N THR A 212 15.39 4.26 3.41
CA THR A 212 14.60 4.09 2.19
C THR A 212 13.19 4.65 2.40
N TYR A 213 12.55 4.31 3.51
CA TYR A 213 11.24 4.81 3.88
C TYR A 213 11.20 6.33 4.04
N LEU A 214 12.12 6.90 4.83
CA LEU A 214 12.20 8.34 5.08
C LEU A 214 12.40 9.15 3.79
N PHE A 215 13.23 8.67 2.85
CA PHE A 215 13.37 9.33 1.55
C PHE A 215 12.08 9.38 0.72
N TYR A 216 11.12 8.47 0.96
CA TYR A 216 9.82 8.51 0.29
C TYR A 216 8.81 9.41 0.98
N VAL A 217 8.75 9.39 2.31
CA VAL A 217 7.66 10.03 3.07
C VAL A 217 8.03 11.39 3.64
N THR A 218 9.32 11.66 3.78
CA THR A 218 9.83 12.91 4.37
C THR A 218 10.53 13.74 3.30
N PRO A 219 10.15 15.02 3.12
CA PRO A 219 10.92 15.92 2.29
C PRO A 219 12.26 16.18 2.98
N LEU A 220 13.33 15.59 2.45
CA LEU A 220 14.70 15.75 2.93
C LEU A 220 15.49 16.60 1.92
N PRO A 221 15.66 17.92 2.16
CA PRO A 221 16.48 18.78 1.32
C PRO A 221 17.93 18.27 1.26
N PRO A 222 18.65 18.48 0.14
CA PRO A 222 20.05 18.08 0.02
C PRO A 222 20.96 18.65 1.13
N ASP A 223 20.70 19.89 1.56
CA ASP A 223 21.47 20.53 2.64
C ASP A 223 21.21 19.87 4.00
N THR A 224 19.97 19.46 4.27
CA THR A 224 19.65 18.65 5.44
C THR A 224 20.39 17.33 5.44
N VAL A 225 20.39 16.62 4.31
CA VAL A 225 21.11 15.34 4.20
C VAL A 225 22.60 15.58 4.44
N ARG A 226 23.16 16.65 3.89
CA ARG A 226 24.56 17.04 4.14
C ARG A 226 24.84 17.34 5.61
N ASP A 227 23.97 18.06 6.29
CA ASP A 227 24.11 18.37 7.72
C ASP A 227 24.04 17.09 8.57
N LEU A 228 23.14 16.16 8.24
CA LEU A 228 23.06 14.85 8.91
C LEU A 228 24.33 14.02 8.71
N LEU A 229 24.97 14.12 7.55
CA LEU A 229 26.23 13.44 7.22
C LEU A 229 27.48 14.12 7.79
N SER A 230 27.38 15.38 8.25
CA SER A 230 28.52 16.16 8.76
C SER A 230 29.08 15.66 10.10
N HIS A 231 28.38 14.76 10.80
CA HIS A 231 28.80 14.13 12.05
C HIS A 231 28.86 12.59 11.87
N PRO A 232 29.96 12.04 11.34
CA PRO A 232 29.94 10.70 10.79
C PRO A 232 30.01 9.62 11.88
N ARG A 233 28.94 8.83 12.00
CA ARG A 233 29.13 7.37 12.09
C ARG A 233 29.21 6.89 10.65
N SER A 234 30.38 6.40 10.24
CA SER A 234 30.65 5.95 8.86
C SER A 234 29.63 4.95 8.34
N GLU A 235 29.05 4.15 9.24
CA GLU A 235 27.99 3.18 8.94
C GLU A 235 26.69 3.83 8.48
N LEU A 236 26.25 4.93 9.14
CA LEU A 236 25.04 5.65 8.77
C LEU A 236 25.21 6.35 7.41
N GLU A 237 26.38 6.95 7.18
CA GLU A 237 26.73 7.56 5.89
C GLU A 237 26.68 6.52 4.75
N ASN A 238 27.32 5.36 4.95
CA ASN A 238 27.28 4.27 3.98
C ASN A 238 25.86 3.75 3.73
N ALA A 239 25.04 3.62 4.78
CA ALA A 239 23.65 3.20 4.66
C ALA A 239 22.80 4.24 3.89
N MET A 240 23.02 5.54 4.12
CA MET A 240 22.36 6.61 3.38
C MET A 240 22.72 6.60 1.91
N LEU A 241 24.02 6.48 1.59
CA LEU A 241 24.49 6.39 0.21
C LEU A 241 23.90 5.18 -0.50
N THR A 242 23.88 4.03 0.18
CA THR A 242 23.30 2.79 -0.37
C THR A 242 21.80 2.96 -0.65
N ALA A 243 21.04 3.49 0.31
CA ALA A 243 19.61 3.73 0.14
C ALA A 243 19.34 4.72 -1.00
N ALA A 244 20.08 5.84 -1.06
CA ALA A 244 19.95 6.82 -2.13
C ALA A 244 20.29 6.24 -3.51
N GLN A 245 21.36 5.43 -3.62
CA GLN A 245 21.76 4.77 -4.86
C GLN A 245 20.68 3.78 -5.34
N GLN A 246 20.14 2.96 -4.44
CA GLN A 246 19.06 2.03 -4.79
C GLN A 246 17.80 2.76 -5.26
N LEU A 247 17.44 3.87 -4.62
CA LEU A 247 16.33 4.71 -5.05
C LEU A 247 16.56 5.30 -6.44
N TYR A 248 17.76 5.80 -6.71
CA TYR A 248 18.13 6.32 -8.02
C TYR A 248 18.04 5.24 -9.12
N GLU A 249 18.63 4.07 -8.88
CA GLU A 249 18.61 2.95 -9.84
C GLU A 249 17.18 2.45 -10.10
N ARG A 250 16.37 2.37 -9.04
CA ARG A 250 14.97 1.99 -9.13
C ARG A 250 14.19 3.00 -9.97
N GLY A 251 14.28 4.29 -9.64
CA GLY A 251 13.61 5.35 -10.39
C GLY A 251 14.04 5.40 -11.85
N HIS A 252 15.33 5.21 -12.13
CA HIS A 252 15.85 5.14 -13.50
C HIS A 252 15.31 3.92 -14.26
N ARG A 253 15.25 2.74 -13.62
CA ARG A 253 14.69 1.52 -14.22
C ARG A 253 13.19 1.68 -14.50
N GLU A 254 12.42 2.20 -13.55
CA GLU A 254 10.99 2.46 -13.69
C GLU A 254 10.73 3.45 -14.83
N GLY A 255 11.44 4.58 -14.87
CA GLY A 255 11.30 5.56 -15.96
C GLY A 255 11.66 4.99 -17.34
N LYS A 256 12.65 4.08 -17.42
CA LYS A 256 12.97 3.37 -18.68
C LYS A 256 11.85 2.43 -19.12
N ILE A 257 11.18 1.77 -18.18
CA ILE A 257 10.05 0.88 -18.47
C ILE A 257 8.85 1.72 -18.93
N GLU A 258 8.51 2.78 -18.19
CA GLU A 258 7.42 3.69 -18.51
C GLU A 258 7.60 4.32 -19.90
N GLY A 259 8.76 4.91 -20.18
CA GLY A 259 9.05 5.48 -21.50
C GLY A 259 9.04 4.46 -22.64
N LYS A 260 9.38 3.19 -22.37
CA LYS A 260 9.26 2.10 -23.35
C LYS A 260 7.81 1.72 -23.61
N ILE A 261 6.96 1.73 -22.58
CA ILE A 261 5.52 1.45 -22.71
C ILE A 261 4.85 2.59 -23.47
N GLU A 262 5.08 3.84 -23.06
CA GLU A 262 4.56 5.04 -23.74
C GLU A 262 4.98 5.06 -25.21
N GLY A 263 6.28 4.93 -25.50
CA GLY A 263 6.77 4.92 -26.88
C GLY A 263 6.22 3.76 -27.72
N LYS A 264 5.89 2.61 -27.11
CA LYS A 264 5.24 1.50 -27.82
C LYS A 264 3.77 1.79 -28.12
N ILE A 265 3.06 2.45 -27.21
CA ILE A 265 1.66 2.86 -27.40
C ILE A 265 1.59 3.96 -28.47
N GLU A 266 2.41 5.00 -28.34
CA GLU A 266 2.49 6.09 -29.31
C GLU A 266 2.86 5.56 -30.71
N GLY A 267 3.92 4.76 -30.81
CA GLY A 267 4.33 4.18 -32.09
C GLY A 267 3.27 3.27 -32.73
N LYS A 268 2.45 2.59 -31.92
CA LYS A 268 1.31 1.81 -32.43
C LYS A 268 0.21 2.71 -32.98
N ILE A 269 -0.18 3.75 -32.25
CA ILE A 269 -1.22 4.72 -32.67
C ILE A 269 -0.76 5.45 -33.94
N GLU A 270 0.49 5.92 -33.98
CA GLU A 270 1.06 6.55 -35.19
C GLU A 270 1.08 5.60 -36.39
N GLY A 271 1.40 4.32 -36.16
CA GLY A 271 1.36 3.29 -37.19
C GLY A 271 -0.05 3.05 -37.74
N GLU A 272 -1.06 2.93 -36.84
CA GLU A 272 -2.47 2.80 -37.22
C GLU A 272 -2.97 4.03 -37.98
N ALA A 273 -2.60 5.25 -37.56
CA ALA A 273 -2.96 6.49 -38.22
C ALA A 273 -2.36 6.58 -39.64
N LYS A 274 -1.06 6.27 -39.80
CA LYS A 274 -0.40 6.25 -41.11
C LYS A 274 -1.00 5.22 -42.04
N LEU A 275 -1.28 4.01 -41.55
CA LEU A 275 -1.92 2.97 -42.34
C LEU A 275 -3.32 3.39 -42.80
N LEU A 276 -4.13 3.96 -41.90
CA LEU A 276 -5.45 4.46 -42.24
C LEU A 276 -5.39 5.59 -43.28
N GLN A 277 -4.43 6.53 -43.17
CA GLN A 277 -4.21 7.56 -44.19
C GLN A 277 -3.89 6.95 -45.55
N GLN A 278 -2.97 5.99 -45.63
CA GLN A 278 -2.60 5.32 -46.87
C GLN A 278 -3.80 4.59 -47.51
N LEU A 279 -4.61 3.90 -46.71
CA LEU A 279 -5.81 3.21 -47.20
C LEU A 279 -6.88 4.19 -47.70
N LEU A 280 -7.06 5.30 -47.01
CA LEU A 280 -7.97 6.38 -47.41
C LEU A 280 -7.52 7.04 -48.72
N GLU A 281 -6.22 7.35 -48.86
CA GLU A 281 -5.64 7.90 -50.08
C GLU A 281 -5.78 6.95 -51.26
N HIS A 282 -5.54 5.65 -51.05
CA HIS A 282 -5.70 4.64 -52.08
C HIS A 282 -7.17 4.51 -52.53
N LYS A 283 -8.14 4.60 -51.61
CA LYS A 283 -9.56 4.43 -51.93
C LYS A 283 -10.20 5.69 -52.55
N PHE A 284 -9.83 6.87 -52.07
CA PHE A 284 -10.53 8.13 -52.40
C PHE A 284 -9.65 9.16 -53.13
N GLY A 285 -8.36 8.89 -53.32
CA GLY A 285 -7.40 9.84 -53.87
C GLY A 285 -6.84 10.80 -52.81
N PRO A 286 -6.17 11.89 -53.23
CA PRO A 286 -5.48 12.81 -52.31
C PRO A 286 -6.38 13.33 -51.19
N LEU A 287 -5.92 13.20 -49.94
CA LEU A 287 -6.70 13.62 -48.79
C LEU A 287 -6.66 15.14 -48.59
N PRO A 288 -7.78 15.77 -48.20
CA PRO A 288 -7.74 17.15 -47.71
C PRO A 288 -6.92 17.25 -46.43
N LYS A 289 -6.07 18.29 -46.30
CA LYS A 289 -5.24 18.56 -45.09
C LYS A 289 -5.99 18.43 -43.76
N ARG A 290 -7.28 18.79 -43.74
CA ARG A 290 -8.13 18.68 -42.56
C ARG A 290 -8.28 17.22 -42.09
N ILE A 291 -8.41 16.27 -43.02
CA ILE A 291 -8.57 14.85 -42.72
C ILE A 291 -7.25 14.24 -42.28
N GLU A 292 -6.14 14.60 -42.92
CA GLU A 292 -4.80 14.18 -42.50
C GLU A 292 -4.54 14.55 -41.02
N GLN A 293 -4.82 15.80 -40.66
CA GLN A 293 -4.68 16.29 -39.28
C GLN A 293 -5.65 15.62 -38.31
N LEU A 294 -6.85 15.27 -38.77
CA LEU A 294 -7.86 14.60 -37.97
C LEU A 294 -7.45 13.16 -37.63
N VAL A 295 -6.91 12.43 -38.61
CA VAL A 295 -6.39 11.07 -38.43
C VAL A 295 -5.14 11.06 -37.57
N ALA A 296 -4.22 12.00 -37.77
CA ALA A 296 -2.99 12.09 -36.98
C ALA A 296 -3.21 12.38 -35.48
N LYS A 297 -4.37 12.95 -35.11
CA LYS A 297 -4.70 13.31 -33.72
C LYS A 297 -5.69 12.36 -33.04
N ALA A 298 -6.16 11.34 -33.75
CA ALA A 298 -7.17 10.44 -33.23
C ALA A 298 -6.55 9.40 -32.27
N ASP A 299 -7.32 9.04 -31.24
CA ASP A 299 -6.96 7.93 -30.37
C ASP A 299 -7.19 6.57 -31.05
N GLU A 300 -6.65 5.52 -30.45
CA GLU A 300 -6.72 4.14 -30.97
C GLU A 300 -8.16 3.69 -31.23
N ALA A 301 -9.09 4.00 -30.33
CA ALA A 301 -10.49 3.60 -30.46
C ALA A 301 -11.16 4.26 -31.68
N THR A 302 -10.88 5.55 -31.89
CA THR A 302 -11.40 6.35 -32.99
C THR A 302 -10.80 5.89 -34.33
N LEU A 303 -9.48 5.65 -34.39
CA LEU A 303 -8.79 5.11 -35.57
C LEU A 303 -9.36 3.76 -35.99
N ARG A 304 -9.59 2.86 -35.04
CA ARG A 304 -10.23 1.56 -35.30
C ARG A 304 -11.65 1.71 -35.84
N ALA A 305 -12.44 2.59 -35.25
CA ALA A 305 -13.82 2.83 -35.71
C ALA A 305 -13.85 3.36 -37.15
N TRP A 306 -12.97 4.30 -37.51
CA TRP A 306 -12.86 4.79 -38.88
C TRP A 306 -12.33 3.73 -39.84
N SER A 307 -11.36 2.92 -39.42
CA SER A 307 -10.84 1.79 -40.22
C SER A 307 -11.93 0.79 -40.58
N LEU A 308 -12.83 0.48 -39.66
CA LEU A 308 -13.98 -0.40 -39.94
C LEU A 308 -14.99 0.24 -40.90
N ARG A 309 -15.29 1.54 -40.73
CA ARG A 309 -16.19 2.27 -41.64
C ARG A 309 -15.63 2.39 -43.05
N LEU A 310 -14.32 2.53 -43.17
CA LEU A 310 -13.62 2.61 -44.47
C LEU A 310 -13.93 1.40 -45.36
N LEU A 311 -14.17 0.22 -44.79
CA LEU A 311 -14.43 -0.99 -45.57
C LEU A 311 -15.70 -0.87 -46.44
N SER A 312 -16.75 -0.23 -45.93
CA SER A 312 -18.03 -0.10 -46.63
C SER A 312 -18.34 1.29 -47.19
N ALA A 313 -17.65 2.34 -46.72
CA ALA A 313 -17.94 3.72 -47.09
C ALA A 313 -17.66 4.02 -48.57
N ALA A 314 -18.58 4.70 -49.25
CA ALA A 314 -18.42 5.18 -50.62
C ALA A 314 -17.78 6.57 -50.71
N THR A 315 -17.79 7.33 -49.61
CA THR A 315 -17.26 8.70 -49.53
C THR A 315 -16.49 8.94 -48.22
N LEU A 316 -15.65 9.98 -48.17
CA LEU A 316 -14.93 10.38 -46.94
C LEU A 316 -15.91 10.78 -45.81
N ASP A 317 -17.02 11.45 -46.13
CA ASP A 317 -18.01 11.88 -45.12
C ASP A 317 -18.68 10.69 -44.39
N GLU A 318 -18.80 9.54 -45.05
CA GLU A 318 -19.31 8.30 -44.44
C GLU A 318 -18.30 7.66 -43.48
N VAL A 319 -17.00 7.87 -43.69
CA VAL A 319 -15.93 7.42 -42.78
C VAL A 319 -15.87 8.34 -41.55
N PHE A 320 -15.98 9.65 -41.77
CA PHE A 320 -15.85 10.71 -40.76
C PHE A 320 -17.21 11.41 -40.48
N PRO A 321 -18.21 10.72 -39.89
CA PRO A 321 -19.51 11.31 -39.67
C PRO A 321 -19.42 12.51 -38.71
N LYS A 322 -20.11 13.59 -39.05
CA LYS A 322 -20.22 14.80 -38.23
C LYS A 322 -20.89 14.45 -36.91
N THR A 323 -20.27 14.80 -35.80
CA THR A 323 -20.87 14.69 -34.46
C THR A 323 -22.25 15.34 -34.46
N PRO A 324 -23.31 14.74 -33.87
CA PRO A 324 -24.64 15.33 -33.88
C PRO A 324 -24.58 16.73 -33.26
N ARG A 325 -25.07 17.75 -33.99
CA ARG A 325 -25.32 19.07 -33.39
C ARG A 325 -26.31 18.87 -32.24
N ARG A 326 -25.88 19.12 -30.99
CA ARG A 326 -26.81 19.28 -29.86
C ARG A 326 -27.90 20.26 -30.29
N ARG A 327 -29.17 19.82 -30.30
CA ARG A 327 -30.31 20.72 -30.49
C ARG A 327 -30.31 21.74 -29.35
N PRO A 328 -30.55 23.04 -29.60
CA PRO A 328 -30.85 23.98 -28.53
C PRO A 328 -32.14 23.51 -27.87
N SER A 329 -32.11 23.34 -26.55
CA SER A 329 -33.29 23.15 -25.72
C SER A 329 -34.22 24.35 -25.88
N ALA A 330 -35.43 24.10 -26.35
CA ALA A 330 -36.55 25.05 -26.31
C ALA A 330 -37.21 25.01 -24.93
#